data_AF-X6LA50-F1
#
_entry.id   AF-X6LA50-F1
#
_cell.length_a   1.000
_cell.length_b   1.000
_cell.length_c   1.000
_cell.angle_alpha   90.00
_cell.angle_beta   90.00
_cell.angle_gamma   90.00
#
_symmetry.space_group_name_H-M   'P 1'
#
loop_
_entity.id
_entity.type
_entity.pdbx_description
1 polymer ?
#
loop_
_entity_poly.entity_id
_entity_poly.type
_entity_poly.pdbx_seq_one_letter_code
_entity_poly.pdbx_strand_id
1 'polypeptide(L)'
;EDKGYARLLGKLSMKWNEKQLNDAFNSLKDMLNKGPNWNLKLSGKQFGNAFNYLISRSSCKEIAQKLDEKQLNSALNYCMDKLNDKNEDLYIRINYIKLIISNKCNEQQLNEAFNSSMDIFNDKNNDEDVRGGCAELFGTIA
;
A
#
# COMPACT_ATOMS: atom_id res chain seq x y z
N GLU A 1 20.61 -8.79 -4.40
CA GLU A 1 20.55 -8.27 -5.79
C GLU A 1 19.12 -7.98 -6.31
N ASP A 2 18.08 -7.78 -5.48
CA ASP A 2 16.69 -7.61 -6.00
C ASP A 2 16.30 -6.23 -6.55
N LYS A 3 17.14 -5.20 -6.40
CA LYS A 3 16.77 -3.83 -6.84
C LYS A 3 16.60 -3.72 -8.36
N GLY A 4 17.15 -4.66 -9.13
CA GLY A 4 17.06 -4.70 -10.59
C GLY A 4 15.66 -5.04 -11.09
N TYR A 5 15.07 -6.15 -10.60
CA TYR A 5 13.80 -6.67 -11.11
C TYR A 5 12.62 -5.76 -10.80
N ALA A 6 12.52 -5.21 -9.58
CA ALA A 6 11.45 -4.28 -9.21
C ALA A 6 11.50 -2.99 -10.05
N ARG A 7 12.70 -2.45 -10.27
CA ARG A 7 12.90 -1.25 -11.10
C ARG A 7 12.61 -1.53 -12.58
N LEU A 8 12.91 -2.74 -13.06
CA LEU A 8 12.67 -3.16 -14.44
C LEU A 8 11.18 -3.43 -14.69
N LEU A 9 10.51 -4.11 -13.75
CA LEU A 9 9.06 -4.27 -13.72
C LEU A 9 8.37 -2.92 -13.73
N GLY A 10 8.82 -1.98 -12.90
CA GLY A 10 8.24 -0.64 -12.83
C GLY A 10 8.43 0.21 -14.10
N LYS A 11 9.54 0.01 -14.82
CA LYS A 11 9.77 0.62 -16.14
C LYS A 11 8.91 0.00 -17.24
N LEU A 12 8.77 -1.34 -17.24
CA LEU A 12 7.99 -2.06 -18.25
C LEU A 12 6.50 -1.76 -18.14
N SER A 13 5.99 -1.64 -16.93
CA SER A 13 4.57 -1.36 -16.66
C SER A 13 4.13 0.06 -17.00
N MET A 14 5.07 1.01 -17.17
CA MET A 14 4.74 2.31 -17.80
C MET A 14 4.37 2.19 -19.28
N LYS A 15 4.69 1.05 -19.91
CA LYS A 15 4.38 0.76 -21.32
C LYS A 15 3.23 -0.24 -21.46
N TRP A 16 2.63 -0.67 -20.36
CA TRP A 16 1.57 -1.67 -20.38
C TRP A 16 0.23 -1.04 -20.72
N ASN A 17 -0.54 -1.75 -21.52
CA ASN A 17 -1.95 -1.43 -21.73
C ASN A 17 -2.80 -1.97 -20.58
N GLU A 18 -4.07 -1.54 -20.53
CA GLU A 18 -5.01 -1.89 -19.47
C GLU A 18 -5.15 -3.41 -19.28
N LYS A 19 -5.10 -4.20 -20.37
CA LYS A 19 -5.14 -5.66 -20.31
C LYS A 19 -3.91 -6.23 -19.59
N GLN A 20 -2.71 -5.77 -19.92
CA GLN A 20 -1.47 -6.25 -19.29
C GLN A 20 -1.38 -5.86 -17.80
N LEU A 21 -1.86 -4.67 -17.45
CA LEU A 21 -2.01 -4.24 -16.06
C LEU A 21 -3.00 -5.14 -15.31
N ASN A 22 -4.16 -5.44 -15.91
CA ASN A 22 -5.12 -6.36 -15.34
C ASN A 22 -4.59 -7.79 -15.24
N ASP A 23 -3.81 -8.28 -16.21
CA ASP A 23 -3.23 -9.61 -16.20
C ASP A 23 -2.14 -9.74 -15.10
N ALA A 24 -1.31 -8.71 -14.91
CA ALA A 24 -0.34 -8.65 -13.83
C ALA A 24 -1.02 -8.54 -12.46
N PHE A 25 -2.08 -7.74 -12.36
CA PHE A 25 -2.89 -7.62 -11.15
C PHE A 25 -3.63 -8.92 -10.84
N ASN A 26 -4.21 -9.59 -11.84
CA ASN A 26 -4.86 -10.89 -11.68
C ASN A 26 -3.86 -11.99 -11.35
N SER A 27 -2.62 -11.90 -11.85
CA SER A 27 -1.54 -12.78 -11.44
C SER A 27 -1.18 -12.56 -9.96
N LEU A 28 -1.12 -11.30 -9.51
CA LEU A 28 -0.97 -10.95 -8.10
C LEU A 28 -2.15 -11.51 -7.27
N LYS A 29 -3.38 -11.33 -7.77
CA LYS A 29 -4.64 -11.80 -7.17
C LYS A 29 -4.69 -13.33 -7.04
N ASP A 30 -4.38 -14.06 -8.09
CA ASP A 30 -4.32 -15.53 -8.13
C ASP A 30 -3.19 -16.07 -7.26
N MET A 31 -2.11 -15.31 -7.10
CA MET A 31 -1.06 -15.63 -6.14
C MET A 31 -1.54 -15.42 -4.69
N LEU A 32 -2.28 -14.34 -4.42
CA LEU A 32 -2.88 -14.03 -3.11
C LEU A 32 -3.97 -15.04 -2.70
N ASN A 33 -4.73 -15.58 -3.65
CA ASN A 33 -5.84 -16.50 -3.39
C ASN A 33 -5.42 -17.94 -3.05
N LYS A 34 -4.15 -18.33 -3.24
CA LYS A 34 -3.69 -19.73 -3.13
C LYS A 34 -3.13 -20.15 -1.74
N GLY A 35 -3.45 -19.47 -0.63
CA GLY A 35 -3.10 -20.00 0.70
C GLY A 35 -3.50 -19.14 1.92
N PRO A 36 -3.65 -19.76 3.12
CA PRO A 36 -4.02 -19.07 4.36
C PRO A 36 -2.88 -18.31 5.04
N ASN A 37 -1.63 -18.45 4.56
CA ASN A 37 -0.45 -17.82 5.15
C ASN A 37 0.28 -16.99 4.09
N TRP A 38 -0.09 -15.71 4.04
CA TRP A 38 0.24 -14.71 3.03
C TRP A 38 1.73 -14.33 2.96
N ASN A 39 2.51 -14.65 3.99
CA ASN A 39 3.97 -14.45 4.03
C ASN A 39 4.80 -15.51 3.27
N LEU A 40 4.20 -16.61 2.79
CA LEU A 40 4.97 -17.77 2.34
C LEU A 40 5.18 -17.91 0.82
N LYS A 41 4.40 -17.21 -0.03
CA LYS A 41 4.41 -17.46 -1.50
C LYS A 41 5.15 -16.40 -2.32
N LEU A 42 5.35 -15.22 -1.74
CA LEU A 42 6.31 -14.20 -2.15
C LEU A 42 7.13 -13.89 -0.90
N SER A 43 8.42 -13.59 -1.03
CA SER A 43 9.08 -12.90 0.08
C SER A 43 8.33 -11.59 0.34
N GLY A 44 8.14 -11.18 1.59
CA GLY A 44 7.41 -9.93 1.92
C GLY A 44 7.91 -8.70 1.14
N LYS A 45 9.18 -8.75 0.70
CA LYS A 45 9.82 -7.79 -0.20
C LYS A 45 9.27 -7.79 -1.63
N GLN A 46 9.02 -8.95 -2.24
CA GLN A 46 8.47 -9.04 -3.59
C GLN A 46 7.03 -8.54 -3.64
N PHE A 47 6.23 -8.87 -2.62
CA PHE A 47 4.89 -8.31 -2.48
C PHE A 47 4.94 -6.79 -2.36
N GLY A 48 5.75 -6.28 -1.42
CA GLY A 48 5.88 -4.84 -1.22
C GLY A 48 6.27 -4.09 -2.50
N ASN A 49 7.26 -4.59 -3.23
CA ASN A 49 7.65 -3.98 -4.50
C ASN A 49 6.51 -3.91 -5.53
N ALA A 50 5.70 -4.97 -5.66
CA ALA A 50 4.59 -5.01 -6.60
C ALA A 50 3.42 -4.12 -6.17
N PHE A 51 3.10 -4.12 -4.87
CA PHE A 51 2.03 -3.32 -4.30
C PHE A 51 2.36 -1.83 -4.33
N ASN A 52 3.58 -1.45 -3.93
CA ASN A 52 4.05 -0.06 -3.97
C ASN A 52 4.05 0.47 -5.39
N TYR A 53 4.41 -0.39 -6.35
CA TYR A 53 4.30 -0.05 -7.76
C TYR A 53 2.86 0.24 -8.19
N LEU A 54 1.90 -0.62 -7.84
CA LEU A 54 0.48 -0.42 -8.13
C LEU A 54 -0.05 0.88 -7.51
N ILE A 55 0.27 1.12 -6.24
CA ILE A 55 -0.10 2.35 -5.51
C ILE A 55 0.49 3.60 -6.17
N SER A 56 1.71 3.52 -6.70
CA SER A 56 2.34 4.67 -7.36
C SER A 56 1.69 5.05 -8.70
N ARG A 57 0.92 4.13 -9.31
CA ARG A 57 0.42 4.23 -10.70
C ARG A 57 -1.08 4.31 -10.83
N SER A 58 -1.82 3.87 -9.83
CA SER A 58 -3.28 3.77 -9.84
C SER A 58 -3.89 4.64 -8.75
N SER A 59 -5.12 5.09 -8.95
CA SER A 59 -5.85 5.78 -7.88
C SER A 59 -6.20 4.80 -6.75
N CYS A 60 -6.25 5.29 -5.51
CA CYS A 60 -6.69 4.49 -4.36
C CYS A 60 -8.09 3.89 -4.58
N LYS A 61 -8.96 4.62 -5.28
CA LYS A 61 -10.30 4.19 -5.67
C LYS A 61 -10.28 3.00 -6.64
N GLU A 62 -9.44 3.06 -7.68
CA GLU A 62 -9.30 1.95 -8.63
C GLU A 62 -8.75 0.69 -7.96
N ILE A 63 -7.78 0.84 -7.05
CA ILE A 63 -7.23 -0.29 -6.30
C ILE A 63 -8.33 -0.95 -5.45
N ALA A 64 -9.10 -0.15 -4.70
CA ALA A 64 -10.19 -0.64 -3.87
C ALA A 64 -11.28 -1.37 -4.68
N GLN A 65 -11.61 -0.88 -5.88
CA GLN A 65 -12.62 -1.50 -6.74
C GLN A 65 -12.18 -2.85 -7.34
N LYS A 66 -10.87 -3.09 -7.46
CA LYS A 66 -10.32 -4.31 -8.08
C LYS A 66 -10.01 -5.43 -7.07
N LEU A 67 -9.79 -5.08 -5.81
CA LEU A 67 -9.53 -6.04 -4.73
C LEU A 67 -10.85 -6.56 -4.14
N ASP A 68 -10.89 -7.86 -3.81
CA ASP A 68 -11.95 -8.37 -2.93
C ASP A 68 -11.69 -7.96 -1.47
N GLU A 69 -12.68 -8.16 -0.60
CA GLU A 69 -12.62 -7.73 0.82
C GLU A 69 -11.39 -8.27 1.55
N LYS A 70 -11.05 -9.55 1.34
CA LYS A 70 -9.90 -10.18 2.00
C LYS A 70 -8.59 -9.57 1.50
N GLN A 71 -8.50 -9.30 0.21
CA GLN A 71 -7.33 -8.69 -0.41
C GLN A 71 -7.17 -7.22 0.00
N LEU A 72 -8.27 -6.47 0.03
CA LEU A 72 -8.27 -5.08 0.48
C LEU A 72 -7.83 -4.97 1.95
N ASN A 73 -8.33 -5.86 2.82
CA ASN A 73 -7.89 -5.93 4.22
C ASN A 73 -6.38 -6.20 4.33
N SER A 74 -5.86 -7.12 3.52
CA SER A 74 -4.42 -7.42 3.50
C SER A 74 -3.59 -6.22 3.03
N ALA A 75 -4.08 -5.50 2.01
CA ALA A 75 -3.44 -4.29 1.48
C ALA A 75 -3.43 -3.15 2.52
N LEU A 76 -4.54 -2.95 3.24
CA LEU A 76 -4.65 -1.95 4.30
C LEU A 76 -3.69 -2.24 5.45
N ASN A 77 -3.63 -3.49 5.92
CA ASN A 77 -2.70 -3.88 6.98
C ASN A 77 -1.24 -3.67 6.55
N TYR A 78 -0.89 -4.03 5.30
CA TYR A 78 0.43 -3.75 4.76
C TYR A 78 0.76 -2.26 4.73
N CYS A 79 -0.20 -1.41 4.32
CA CYS A 79 -0.03 0.04 4.34
C CYS A 79 0.30 0.54 5.75
N MET A 80 -0.43 0.07 6.76
CA MET A 80 -0.23 0.46 8.17
C MET A 80 1.15 0.02 8.68
N ASP A 81 1.52 -1.24 8.46
CA ASP A 81 2.82 -1.80 8.85
C ASP A 81 4.00 -1.04 8.24
N LYS A 82 3.84 -0.54 7.01
CA LYS A 82 4.89 0.15 6.25
C LYS A 82 4.83 1.66 6.31
N LEU A 83 3.79 2.24 6.91
CA LEU A 83 3.60 3.67 6.94
C LEU A 83 4.75 4.41 7.65
N ASN A 84 5.33 3.80 8.69
CA ASN A 84 6.44 4.36 9.46
C ASN A 84 7.83 3.96 8.93
N ASP A 85 7.92 3.23 7.80
CA ASP A 85 9.20 2.87 7.19
C ASP A 85 9.83 4.10 6.52
N LYS A 86 10.83 4.71 7.17
CA LYS A 86 11.53 5.89 6.65
C LYS A 86 12.35 5.63 5.38
N ASN A 87 12.56 4.36 5.01
CA ASN A 87 13.21 4.01 3.75
C ASN A 87 12.21 3.90 2.58
N GLU A 88 10.91 3.92 2.88
CA GLU A 88 9.86 3.93 1.88
C GLU A 88 9.77 5.31 1.24
N ASP A 89 9.43 5.33 -0.06
CA ASP A 89 9.28 6.57 -0.80
C ASP A 89 8.13 7.42 -0.21
N LEU A 90 8.36 8.74 -0.08
CA LEU A 90 7.40 9.67 0.51
C LEU A 90 6.05 9.66 -0.22
N TYR A 91 6.08 9.61 -1.55
CA TYR A 91 4.86 9.56 -2.37
C TYR A 91 4.09 8.27 -2.13
N ILE A 92 4.79 7.15 -1.94
CA ILE A 92 4.17 5.87 -1.59
C ILE A 92 3.52 5.94 -0.21
N ARG A 93 4.22 6.49 0.80
CA ARG A 93 3.68 6.66 2.16
C ARG A 93 2.43 7.56 2.19
N ILE A 94 2.41 8.64 1.42
CA ILE A 94 1.22 9.49 1.28
C ILE A 94 0.05 8.71 0.66
N ASN A 95 0.31 7.86 -0.34
CA ASN A 95 -0.75 7.07 -0.94
C ASN A 95 -1.25 5.93 -0.03
N TYR A 96 -0.41 5.38 0.86
CA TYR A 96 -0.90 4.49 1.92
C TYR A 96 -1.96 5.19 2.78
N ILE A 97 -1.67 6.41 3.25
CA ILE A 97 -2.60 7.22 4.04
C ILE A 97 -3.90 7.45 3.28
N LYS A 98 -3.81 7.88 2.02
CA LYS A 98 -4.99 8.08 1.16
C LYS A 98 -5.80 6.82 0.97
N LEU A 99 -5.15 5.66 0.82
CA LEU A 99 -5.83 4.37 0.68
C LEU A 99 -6.58 4.02 1.98
N ILE A 100 -5.96 4.26 3.15
CA ILE A 100 -6.59 4.03 4.45
C ILE A 100 -7.82 4.93 4.62
N ILE A 101 -7.68 6.25 4.38
CA ILE A 101 -8.78 7.23 4.48
C ILE A 101 -9.94 6.89 3.53
N SER A 102 -9.62 6.49 2.30
CA SER A 102 -10.62 6.23 1.25
C SER A 102 -11.40 4.93 1.43
N ASN A 103 -11.02 4.09 2.39
CA ASN A 103 -11.60 2.76 2.57
C ASN A 103 -12.14 2.55 3.98
N LYS A 104 -13.17 1.70 4.06
CA LYS A 104 -13.80 1.36 5.33
C LYS A 104 -12.93 0.39 6.11
N CYS A 105 -12.09 0.93 7.00
CA CYS A 105 -11.32 0.15 7.95
C CYS A 105 -12.21 -0.32 9.11
N ASN A 106 -11.92 -1.51 9.65
CA ASN A 106 -12.52 -1.96 10.91
C ASN A 106 -11.81 -1.30 12.12
N GLU A 107 -12.36 -1.48 13.33
CA GLU A 107 -11.84 -0.85 14.55
C GLU A 107 -10.37 -1.19 14.83
N GLN A 108 -9.97 -2.45 14.63
CA GLN A 108 -8.58 -2.87 14.82
C GLN A 108 -7.65 -2.14 13.84
N GLN A 109 -8.02 -2.10 12.56
CA GLN A 109 -7.28 -1.41 11.51
C GLN A 109 -7.18 0.10 11.76
N LEU A 110 -8.25 0.72 12.25
CA LEU A 110 -8.24 2.14 12.62
C LEU A 110 -7.28 2.41 13.77
N ASN A 111 -7.23 1.54 14.78
CA ASN A 111 -6.27 1.65 15.88
C ASN A 111 -4.82 1.50 15.41
N GLU A 112 -4.54 0.53 14.53
CA GLU A 112 -3.20 0.33 13.94
C GLU A 112 -2.77 1.54 13.09
N ALA A 113 -3.68 2.06 12.25
CA ALA A 113 -3.43 3.25 11.45
C ALA A 113 -3.24 4.51 12.29
N PHE A 114 -4.03 4.66 13.37
CA PHE A 114 -3.92 5.77 14.31
C PHE A 114 -2.56 5.77 15.00
N ASN A 115 -2.15 4.64 15.58
CA ASN A 115 -0.87 4.53 16.28
C ASN A 115 0.30 4.81 15.33
N SER A 116 0.30 4.19 14.15
CA SER A 116 1.35 4.41 13.15
C SER A 116 1.43 5.87 12.69
N SER A 117 0.27 6.53 12.52
CA SER A 117 0.20 7.94 12.14
C SER A 117 0.58 8.89 13.27
N MET A 118 0.31 8.52 14.52
CA MET A 118 0.66 9.31 15.70
C MET A 118 2.17 9.39 15.88
N ASP A 119 2.88 8.28 15.68
CA ASP A 119 4.35 8.25 15.70
C ASP A 119 4.94 9.19 14.64
N ILE A 120 4.39 9.17 13.43
CA ILE A 120 4.85 10.01 12.31
C ILE A 120 4.54 11.49 12.58
N PHE A 121 3.33 11.81 13.02
CA PHE A 121 2.88 13.18 13.26
C PHE A 121 3.74 13.89 14.30
N ASN A 122 4.13 13.16 15.37
CA ASN A 122 4.95 13.66 16.47
C ASN A 122 6.45 13.75 16.13
N ASP A 123 6.94 13.01 15.13
CA ASP A 123 8.33 13.10 14.68
C ASP A 123 8.55 14.36 13.83
N LYS A 124 9.12 15.39 14.45
CA LYS A 124 9.45 16.67 13.79
C LYS A 124 10.47 16.55 12.65
N ASN A 125 11.22 15.44 12.58
CA ASN A 125 12.16 15.18 11.51
C ASN A 125 11.52 14.41 10.34
N ASN A 126 10.25 14.01 10.46
CA ASN A 126 9.53 13.40 9.36
C ASN A 126 9.10 14.47 8.34
N ASP A 127 8.82 13.99 7.13
CA ASP A 127 8.40 14.83 6.02
C ASP A 127 7.07 15.54 6.30
N GLU A 128 6.97 16.81 5.90
CA GLU A 128 5.80 17.65 6.18
C GLU A 128 4.54 17.16 5.48
N ASP A 129 4.64 16.66 4.23
CA ASP A 129 3.48 16.17 3.48
C ASP A 129 2.95 14.86 4.09
N VAL A 130 3.85 13.98 4.53
CA VAL A 130 3.45 12.74 5.22
C VAL A 130 2.77 13.08 6.56
N ARG A 131 3.31 14.04 7.32
CA ARG A 131 2.69 14.51 8.57
C ARG A 131 1.32 15.17 8.33
N GLY A 132 1.19 15.94 7.24
CA GLY A 132 -0.08 16.51 6.79
C GLY A 132 -1.11 15.44 6.46
N GLY A 133 -0.72 14.38 5.77
CA GLY A 133 -1.57 13.22 5.54
C GLY A 133 -2.04 12.54 6.83
N CYS A 134 -1.16 12.39 7.82
CA CYS A 134 -1.55 11.85 9.12
C CYS A 134 -2.60 12.72 9.83
N ALA A 135 -2.50 14.05 9.71
CA ALA A 135 -3.50 14.96 10.25
C ALA A 135 -4.87 14.80 9.54
N GLU A 136 -4.87 14.59 8.23
CA GLU A 136 -6.09 14.31 7.44
C GLU A 136 -6.73 12.99 7.89
N LEU A 137 -5.92 11.95 8.12
CA LEU A 137 -6.40 10.68 8.67
C LEU A 137 -7.09 10.89 10.02
N PHE A 138 -6.47 11.64 10.94
CA PHE A 138 -7.08 11.90 12.25
C PHE A 138 -8.43 12.62 12.14
N GLY A 139 -8.56 13.57 11.22
CA GLY A 139 -9.84 14.25 10.95
C GLY A 139 -10.93 13.33 10.39
N THR A 140 -10.56 12.18 9.84
CA THR A 140 -11.50 11.16 9.33
C THR A 140 -11.87 10.13 10.40
N ILE A 141 -10.99 9.88 11.37
CA ILE A 141 -11.21 8.92 12.46
C ILE A 141 -11.98 9.55 13.65
N ALA A 142 -11.85 10.86 13.86
CA ALA A 142 -12.49 11.62 14.95
C ALA A 142 -14.00 11.86 14.70
#